data_AF-A0A2G2I6C8-F1
#
_entry.id   AF-A0A2G2I6C8-F1
#
_cell.length_a   1.000
_cell.length_b   1.000
_cell.length_c   1.000
_cell.angle_alpha   90.00
_cell.angle_beta   90.00
_cell.angle_gamma   90.00
#
_symmetry.space_group_name_H-M   'P 1'
#
loop_
_entity.id
_entity.type
_entity.pdbx_description
1 polymer ?
#
loop_
_entity_poly.entity_id
_entity_poly.type
_entity_poly.pdbx_seq_one_letter_code
_entity_poly.pdbx_strand_id
1 'polypeptide(L)'
;MSNRIILCGIQIISFPESKNPSAESASLLMLYPIEIVDAPKFRRKSVGQSTETPFGKQSLAINAKYAHQLIDTGAFVSNKEYELVVGFNTDTFENEISEIIPVDQQLKQHFKDCLKGQ
;
A
#
# COMPACT_ATOMS: atom_id res chain seq x y z
N MET A 1 8.22 -18.58 -2.96
CA MET A 1 7.14 -18.27 -2.00
C MET A 1 6.33 -17.15 -2.61
N SER A 2 5.04 -17.35 -2.90
CA SER A 2 4.24 -16.27 -3.47
C SER A 2 3.86 -15.29 -2.34
N ASN A 3 4.33 -14.05 -2.43
CA ASN A 3 4.06 -13.00 -1.44
C ASN A 3 2.65 -12.44 -1.67
N ARG A 4 1.65 -13.22 -1.27
CA ARG A 4 0.25 -12.81 -1.30
C ARG A 4 -0.11 -12.05 -0.05
N ILE A 5 -0.84 -10.96 -0.23
CA ILE A 5 -1.22 -10.05 0.84
C ILE A 5 -2.62 -9.51 0.60
N ILE A 6 -3.37 -9.30 1.67
CA ILE A 6 -4.64 -8.58 1.60
C ILE A 6 -4.34 -7.09 1.73
N LEU A 7 -4.63 -6.33 0.66
CA LEU A 7 -4.48 -4.89 0.66
C LEU A 7 -5.82 -4.24 0.99
N CYS A 8 -5.80 -3.32 1.96
CA CYS A 8 -6.97 -2.62 2.46
C CYS A 8 -7.11 -1.22 1.89
N GLY A 9 -6.02 -0.65 1.37
CA GLY A 9 -6.04 0.69 0.80
C GLY A 9 -4.76 1.03 0.06
N ILE A 10 -4.85 2.10 -0.73
CA ILE A 10 -3.73 2.84 -1.29
C ILE A 10 -3.91 4.28 -0.81
N GLN A 11 -2.83 4.91 -0.39
CA GLN A 11 -2.83 6.33 -0.04
C GLN A 11 -1.68 7.04 -0.72
N ILE A 12 -1.91 8.31 -1.06
CA ILE A 12 -0.90 9.24 -1.53
C ILE A 12 -0.91 10.43 -0.57
N ILE A 13 0.26 10.79 -0.06
CA ILE A 13 0.46 11.91 0.85
C ILE A 13 1.37 12.91 0.16
N SER A 14 0.92 14.16 0.08
CA SER A 14 1.70 15.28 -0.41
C SER A 14 1.69 16.40 0.63
N PHE A 15 2.71 17.28 0.58
CA PHE A 15 2.82 18.42 1.47
C PHE A 15 2.95 19.71 0.64
N PRO A 16 1.83 20.28 0.17
CA PRO A 16 1.83 21.42 -0.76
C PRO A 16 2.49 22.69 -0.21
N GLU A 17 2.55 22.86 1.11
CA GLU A 17 3.19 24.00 1.77
C GLU A 17 4.65 23.71 2.20
N SER A 18 5.18 22.53 1.88
CA SER A 18 6.54 22.16 2.24
C SER A 18 7.58 22.77 1.31
N LYS A 19 8.86 22.58 1.65
CA LYS A 19 10.00 22.98 0.80
C LYS A 19 10.02 22.25 -0.55
N ASN A 20 9.29 21.14 -0.70
CA ASN A 20 9.16 20.41 -1.95
C ASN A 20 7.67 20.09 -2.21
N PRO A 21 6.90 21.06 -2.73
CA PRO A 21 5.44 20.96 -2.83
C PRO A 21 4.96 19.91 -3.83
N SER A 22 5.82 19.45 -4.74
CA SER A 22 5.53 18.39 -5.72
C SER A 22 5.99 17.00 -5.26
N ALA A 23 6.58 16.87 -4.06
CA ALA A 23 6.94 15.57 -3.53
C ALA A 23 5.70 14.86 -2.99
N GLU A 24 5.56 13.61 -3.41
CA GLU A 24 4.48 12.73 -2.97
C GLU A 24 5.06 11.40 -2.48
N SER A 25 4.43 10.83 -1.46
CA SER A 25 4.73 9.50 -0.96
C SER A 25 3.47 8.65 -1.07
N ALA A 26 3.58 7.53 -1.77
CA ALA A 26 2.49 6.58 -1.91
C ALA A 26 2.77 5.30 -1.12
N SER A 27 1.73 4.75 -0.50
CA SER A 27 1.86 3.53 0.30
C SER A 27 0.64 2.63 0.20
N LEU A 28 0.90 1.33 0.32
CA LEU A 28 -0.11 0.28 0.45
C LEU A 28 -0.45 0.08 1.93
N LEU A 29 -1.74 -0.01 2.20
CA LEU A 29 -2.27 -0.28 3.54
C LEU A 29 -2.66 -1.75 3.65
N MET A 30 -2.25 -2.39 4.73
CA MET A 30 -2.60 -3.77 5.08
C MET A 30 -3.01 -3.85 6.54
N LEU A 31 -3.75 -4.89 6.91
CA LEU A 31 -4.13 -5.11 8.29
C LEU A 31 -2.99 -5.72 9.09
N TYR A 32 -2.57 -5.00 10.12
CA TYR A 32 -1.68 -5.48 11.16
C TYR A 32 -2.49 -5.85 12.41
N PRO A 33 -2.15 -6.94 13.11
CA PRO A 33 -2.75 -7.22 14.41
C PRO A 33 -2.39 -6.10 15.39
N ILE A 34 -3.36 -5.65 16.19
CA ILE A 34 -3.09 -4.66 17.23
C ILE A 34 -2.32 -5.35 18.35
N GLU A 35 -1.10 -4.90 18.61
CA GLU A 35 -0.23 -5.51 19.62
C GLU A 35 -0.81 -5.39 21.03
N ILE A 36 -0.71 -6.48 21.79
CA ILE A 36 -0.88 -6.46 23.24
C ILE A 36 0.48 -6.09 23.82
N VAL A 37 0.52 -5.08 24.68
CA VAL A 37 1.76 -4.63 25.30
C VAL A 37 1.65 -4.77 26.81
N ASP A 38 2.63 -5.39 27.44
CA ASP A 38 2.77 -5.41 28.89
C ASP A 38 4.21 -5.04 29.25
N ALA A 39 4.46 -3.75 29.38
CA ALA A 39 5.75 -3.17 29.76
C ALA A 39 5.60 -2.35 31.05
N PRO A 40 6.69 -2.13 31.82
CA PRO A 40 6.62 -1.44 33.12
C PRO A 40 6.01 -0.04 33.08
N LYS A 41 6.17 0.68 31.95
CA LYS A 41 5.66 2.04 31.74
C LYS A 41 4.50 2.11 30.75
N PHE A 42 4.09 0.99 30.16
CA PHE A 42 3.08 0.98 29.12
C PHE A 42 2.37 -0.38 29.05
N ARG A 43 1.05 -0.38 29.28
CA ARG A 43 0.20 -1.56 29.11
C ARG A 43 -0.91 -1.28 28.11
N ARG A 44 -1.17 -2.22 27.22
CA ARG A 44 -2.22 -2.16 26.19
C ARG A 44 -2.92 -3.51 26.11
N LYS A 45 -4.23 -3.51 26.34
CA LYS A 45 -5.13 -4.63 26.06
C LYS A 45 -5.90 -4.33 24.79
N SER A 46 -5.84 -5.25 23.82
CA SER A 46 -6.35 -5.02 22.46
C SER A 46 -6.87 -6.32 21.85
N VAL A 47 -7.72 -6.18 20.84
CA VAL A 47 -8.22 -7.25 19.96
C VAL A 47 -8.51 -6.65 18.59
N GLY A 48 -8.31 -7.42 17.52
CA GLY A 48 -8.57 -6.99 16.15
C GLY A 48 -7.32 -6.50 15.41
N GLN A 49 -7.53 -5.66 14.40
CA GLN A 49 -6.52 -5.24 13.44
C GLN A 49 -6.62 -3.74 13.13
N SER A 50 -5.51 -3.15 12.71
CA SER A 50 -5.41 -1.75 12.27
C SER A 50 -4.58 -1.65 10.99
N THR A 51 -4.80 -0.60 10.20
CA THR A 51 -3.94 -0.24 9.06
C THR A 51 -2.73 0.59 9.48
N GLU A 52 -2.65 0.97 10.76
CA GLU A 52 -1.48 1.63 11.33
C GLU A 52 -0.28 0.69 11.28
N THR A 53 0.83 1.17 10.71
CA THR A 53 2.07 0.39 10.65
C THR A 53 2.63 0.25 12.08
N PRO A 54 2.84 -0.98 12.59
CA PRO A 54 3.36 -1.18 13.93
C PRO A 54 4.71 -0.51 14.14
N PHE A 55 5.00 -0.16 15.39
CA PHE A 55 6.28 0.45 15.76
C PHE A 55 7.46 -0.43 15.30
N GLY A 56 8.46 0.18 14.67
CA GLY A 56 9.63 -0.51 14.15
C GLY A 56 9.43 -1.26 12.82
N LYS A 57 8.22 -1.23 12.24
CA LYS A 57 7.98 -1.71 10.87
C LYS A 57 7.96 -0.54 9.88
N GLN A 58 8.35 -0.83 8.65
CA GLN A 58 8.25 0.12 7.54
C GLN A 58 6.90 -0.06 6.82
N SER A 59 6.35 1.05 6.33
CA SER A 59 5.20 1.00 5.43
C SER A 59 5.59 0.39 4.09
N LEU A 60 4.63 -0.21 3.40
CA LEU A 60 4.84 -0.73 2.05
C LEU A 60 4.77 0.43 1.06
N ALA A 61 5.91 1.01 0.72
CA ALA A 61 6.00 2.04 -0.32
C ALA A 61 5.59 1.47 -1.69
N ILE A 62 4.88 2.25 -2.49
CA ILE A 62 4.50 1.93 -3.87
C ILE A 62 4.86 3.11 -4.75
N ASN A 63 5.17 2.84 -6.02
CA ASN A 63 5.41 3.88 -6.98
C ASN A 63 4.25 4.88 -7.07
N ALA A 64 4.55 6.16 -6.87
CA ALA A 64 3.53 7.21 -6.82
C ALA A 64 2.76 7.34 -8.15
N LYS A 65 3.45 7.24 -9.29
CA LYS A 65 2.80 7.32 -10.61
C LYS A 65 1.81 6.16 -10.79
N TYR A 66 2.23 4.95 -10.43
CA TYR A 66 1.36 3.77 -10.49
C TYR A 66 0.20 3.84 -9.49
N ALA A 67 0.44 4.35 -8.28
CA ALA A 67 -0.61 4.56 -7.28
C ALA A 67 -1.70 5.52 -7.79
N HIS A 68 -1.32 6.64 -8.43
CA HIS A 68 -2.27 7.53 -9.11
C HIS A 68 -3.07 6.80 -10.17
N GLN A 69 -2.42 6.04 -11.05
CA GLN A 69 -3.13 5.24 -12.06
C GLN A 69 -4.19 4.32 -11.44
N LEU A 70 -3.84 3.60 -10.37
CA LEU A 70 -4.75 2.68 -9.70
C LEU A 70 -5.94 3.39 -9.04
N ILE A 71 -5.71 4.57 -8.44
CA ILE A 71 -6.74 5.37 -7.77
C ILE A 71 -7.65 6.03 -8.80
N ASP A 72 -7.07 6.74 -9.77
CA ASP A 72 -7.80 7.58 -10.71
C ASP A 72 -8.65 6.76 -11.69
N THR A 73 -8.20 5.55 -12.03
CA THR A 73 -8.97 4.62 -12.89
C THR A 73 -9.99 3.78 -12.12
N GLY A 74 -9.96 3.81 -10.78
CA GLY A 74 -10.75 2.90 -9.95
C GLY A 74 -10.35 1.43 -10.10
N ALA A 75 -9.14 1.14 -10.60
CA ALA A 75 -8.65 -0.23 -10.75
C ALA A 75 -8.49 -0.92 -9.40
N PHE A 76 -7.99 -0.21 -8.38
CA PHE A 76 -7.78 -0.81 -7.06
C PHE A 76 -9.09 -1.13 -6.34
N VAL A 77 -9.18 -2.37 -5.83
CA VAL A 77 -10.30 -2.83 -5.00
C VAL A 77 -9.77 -3.25 -3.64
N SER A 78 -10.27 -2.62 -2.57
CA SER A 78 -9.84 -2.90 -1.20
C SER A 78 -10.31 -4.28 -0.71
N ASN A 79 -9.61 -4.80 0.30
CA ASN A 79 -9.88 -6.08 0.96
C ASN A 79 -9.83 -7.27 -0.01
N LYS A 80 -8.91 -7.21 -0.96
CA LYS A 80 -8.62 -8.28 -1.93
C LYS A 80 -7.18 -8.73 -1.82
N GLU A 81 -6.93 -9.95 -2.28
CA GLU A 81 -5.61 -10.56 -2.26
C GLU A 81 -4.83 -10.20 -3.52
N TYR A 82 -3.60 -9.74 -3.32
CA TYR A 82 -2.68 -9.32 -4.36
C TYR A 82 -1.32 -9.99 -4.17
N GLU A 83 -0.64 -10.26 -5.28
CA GLU A 83 0.79 -10.53 -5.30
C GLU A 83 1.53 -9.21 -5.52
N LEU A 84 2.57 -8.96 -4.72
CA LEU A 84 3.36 -7.74 -4.82
C LEU A 84 4.63 -7.97 -5.65
N VAL A 85 4.90 -7.07 -6.60
CA VAL A 85 6.17 -7.03 -7.33
C VAL A 85 6.99 -5.86 -6.81
N VAL A 86 8.19 -6.15 -6.32
CA VAL A 86 9.15 -5.14 -5.89
C VAL A 86 10.00 -4.75 -7.09
N GLY A 87 10.15 -3.44 -7.31
CA GLY A 87 11.00 -2.86 -8.34
C GLY A 87 11.85 -1.74 -7.79
N PHE A 88 12.93 -1.42 -8.51
CA PHE A 88 13.77 -0.26 -8.21
C PHE A 88 13.20 0.97 -8.93
N ASN A 89 12.88 2.02 -8.18
CA ASN A 89 12.43 3.29 -8.73
C ASN A 89 13.63 4.20 -8.99
N THR A 90 13.86 4.54 -10.26
CA THR A 90 14.96 5.40 -10.69
C THR A 90 14.76 6.88 -10.36
N ASP A 91 13.53 7.31 -10.09
CA ASP A 91 13.22 8.69 -9.72
C ASP A 91 13.57 8.96 -8.25
N THR A 92 13.32 7.97 -7.37
CA THR A 92 13.57 8.07 -5.91
C THR A 92 14.84 7.36 -5.46
N PHE A 93 15.42 6.48 -6.29
CA PHE A 93 16.53 5.58 -5.98
C PHE A 93 16.23 4.59 -4.84
N GLU A 94 14.97 4.20 -4.68
CA GLU A 94 14.51 3.29 -3.63
C GLU A 94 13.89 2.01 -4.22
N ASN A 95 13.88 0.93 -3.42
CA ASN A 95 13.08 -0.26 -3.75
C ASN A 95 11.67 -0.08 -3.19
N GLU A 96 10.67 -0.20 -4.06
CA GLU A 96 9.27 -0.02 -3.72
C GLU A 96 8.41 -1.01 -4.50
N ILE A 97 7.12 -1.08 -4.18
CA ILE A 97 6.18 -1.88 -4.98
C ILE A 97 6.01 -1.19 -6.33
N SER A 98 6.36 -1.89 -7.41
CA SER A 98 6.20 -1.41 -8.79
C SER A 98 4.90 -1.88 -9.42
N GLU A 99 4.35 -3.01 -8.94
CA GLU A 99 3.11 -3.58 -9.46
C GLU A 99 2.38 -4.38 -8.36
N ILE A 100 1.04 -4.35 -8.39
CA ILE A 100 0.20 -5.26 -7.63
C ILE A 100 -0.60 -6.12 -8.61
N ILE A 101 -0.57 -7.43 -8.42
CA ILE A 101 -1.24 -8.38 -9.32
C ILE A 101 -2.42 -8.98 -8.56
N PRO A 102 -3.68 -8.73 -8.96
CA PRO A 102 -4.82 -9.36 -8.33
C PRO A 102 -4.70 -10.89 -8.39
N VAL A 103 -5.03 -11.59 -7.31
CA VAL A 103 -5.04 -13.07 -7.35
C VAL A 103 -6.31 -13.58 -8.04
N ASP A 104 -7.46 -12.97 -7.73
CA ASP A 104 -8.77 -13.33 -8.27
C ASP A 104 -8.90 -13.05 -9.78
N GLN A 105 -9.49 -13.98 -10.53
CA GLN A 105 -9.58 -13.88 -11.99
C GLN A 105 -10.52 -12.76 -12.46
N GLN A 106 -11.63 -12.52 -11.75
CA GLN A 106 -12.55 -11.43 -12.12
C GLN A 106 -11.88 -10.08 -11.87
N LEU A 107 -11.16 -9.97 -10.74
CA LEU A 107 -10.41 -8.76 -10.43
C LEU A 107 -9.24 -8.50 -11.39
N LYS A 108 -8.57 -9.56 -11.89
CA LYS A 108 -7.59 -9.41 -12.99
C LYS A 108 -8.24 -8.83 -14.24
N GLN A 109 -9.46 -9.23 -14.56
CA GLN A 109 -10.18 -8.70 -15.71
C GLN A 109 -10.59 -7.24 -15.49
N HIS A 110 -11.11 -6.90 -14.30
CA HIS A 110 -11.38 -5.52 -13.88
C HIS A 110 -10.16 -4.62 -14.05
N PHE A 111 -8.99 -5.05 -13.56
CA PHE A 111 -7.73 -4.32 -13.74
C PHE A 111 -7.41 -4.06 -15.20
N LYS A 112 -7.53 -5.09 -16.05
CA LYS A 112 -7.30 -4.93 -17.49
C LYS A 112 -8.26 -3.91 -18.10
N ASP A 113 -9.51 -3.88 -17.68
CA ASP A 113 -10.52 -3.01 -18.28
C ASP A 113 -10.38 -1.56 -17.80
N CYS A 114 -10.05 -1.33 -16.53
CA CYS A 114 -9.74 0.00 -15.98
C CYS A 114 -8.46 0.60 -16.59
N LEU A 115 -7.41 -0.23 -16.80
CA LEU A 115 -6.10 0.27 -17.24
C LEU A 115 -5.93 0.35 -18.76
N LYS A 116 -6.83 -0.21 -19.56
CA LYS A 116 -6.83 -0.08 -21.05
C LYS A 116 -7.17 1.32 -21.55
N GLY A 117 -7.72 2.19 -20.69
CA GLY A 117 -8.19 3.53 -21.06
C GLY A 117 -7.12 4.62 -21.05
N GLN A 118 -5.84 4.27 -20.87
CA GLN A 118 -4.70 5.19 -20.82
C GLN A 118 -3.71 4.93 -21.96
#